data_AF-A0A1E7EWV2-F1
#
_entry.id   AF-A0A1E7EWV2-F1
#
_cell.length_a   1.000
_cell.length_b   1.000
_cell.length_c   1.000
_cell.angle_alpha   90.00
_cell.angle_beta   90.00
_cell.angle_gamma   90.00
#
_symmetry.space_group_name_H-M   'P 1'
#
loop_
_entity.id
_entity.type
_entity.pdbx_description
1 polymer ?
#
loop_
_entity_poly.entity_id
_entity_poly.type
_entity_poly.pdbx_seq_one_letter_code
_entity_poly.pdbx_strand_id
1 'polypeptide(L)'
;MHHIQMSSSLEYVAPWAYFISIILIVVAIICTVGSWAFVFYYQNKPIVAMGQPTFLYNLCFGALLPPIAQAFGGAVTFFSTGENGIIPVDSKTGIILNVCCNFAVWLIYLGYIVIYTVLLCKIYRIMKVTQQPLRRGLKILPRHVFWPFILIISLTVSLLIAWSTTGSSKYVVAEYLDTNTDTNTTIGFCPSLPTMTSVSPTAEILAALYTLIPIVQLALIILACKIRKINQVLGDSKKILGLVVFQFIINGICTSISLNNGGILVYTINCVIISVSTIGFIILPRMYYVWYEYQHGHLPESVVMIGGGSTTVRGVNQNTGNGAGTGVTPPPRIVRNNDDNNNNNNSSNNNAVNICDGGIDNGNNNNNIEDDGAVVEISS
;
A
#
# COMPACT_ATOMS: atom_id res chain seq x y z
N MET A 1 -32.10 -12.95 33.62
CA MET A 1 -30.73 -12.44 33.81
C MET A 1 -29.79 -13.62 33.79
N HIS A 2 -29.28 -13.99 32.62
CA HIS A 2 -28.17 -14.93 32.53
C HIS A 2 -26.89 -14.14 32.75
N HIS A 3 -26.22 -14.35 33.90
CA HIS A 3 -24.83 -13.95 34.07
C HIS A 3 -24.00 -14.81 33.11
N ILE A 4 -23.82 -14.32 31.89
CA ILE A 4 -22.83 -14.87 30.98
C ILE A 4 -21.49 -14.51 31.60
N GLN A 5 -20.88 -15.45 32.33
CA GLN A 5 -19.47 -15.38 32.68
C GLN A 5 -18.70 -15.36 31.36
N MET A 6 -18.39 -14.17 30.87
CA MET A 6 -17.36 -13.97 29.85
C MET A 6 -16.04 -14.37 30.50
N SER A 7 -15.77 -15.68 30.53
CA SER A 7 -14.48 -16.26 30.88
C SER A 7 -13.52 -16.06 29.72
N SER A 8 -13.26 -14.80 29.40
CA SER A 8 -12.15 -14.39 28.56
C SER A 8 -11.31 -13.50 29.43
N SER A 9 -10.19 -14.05 29.88
CA SER A 9 -9.03 -13.36 30.39
C SER A 9 -8.79 -12.06 29.61
N LEU A 10 -9.42 -10.96 30.04
CA LEU A 10 -8.94 -9.65 29.68
C LEU A 10 -7.65 -9.50 30.48
N GLU A 11 -6.59 -10.03 29.88
CA GLU A 11 -5.28 -10.11 30.48
C GLU A 11 -4.89 -8.68 30.86
N TYR A 12 -4.58 -8.48 32.14
CA TYR A 12 -4.11 -7.20 32.65
C TYR A 12 -2.97 -6.74 31.74
N VAL A 13 -3.24 -5.71 30.92
CA VAL A 13 -2.24 -5.22 29.99
C VAL A 13 -1.22 -4.48 30.82
N ALA A 14 -0.03 -5.07 30.93
CA ALA A 14 1.03 -4.49 31.71
C ALA A 14 1.36 -3.06 31.19
N PRO A 15 1.61 -2.09 32.08
CA PRO A 15 1.85 -0.69 31.71
C PRO A 15 2.94 -0.50 30.66
N TRP A 16 3.97 -1.35 30.66
CA TRP A 16 5.05 -1.32 29.67
C TRP A 16 4.55 -1.56 28.23
N ALA A 17 3.51 -2.39 28.05
CA ALA A 17 2.96 -2.69 26.73
C ALA A 17 2.27 -1.44 26.14
N TYR A 18 1.58 -0.64 26.95
CA TYR A 18 1.03 0.64 26.53
C TYR A 18 2.12 1.61 26.09
N PHE A 19 3.21 1.69 26.85
CA PHE A 19 4.33 2.56 26.52
C PHE A 19 4.97 2.18 25.17
N ILE A 20 5.19 0.88 24.93
CA ILE A 20 5.68 0.38 23.63
C ILE A 20 4.70 0.72 22.51
N SER A 21 3.40 0.50 22.71
CA SER A 21 2.37 0.83 21.73
C SER A 21 2.39 2.31 21.34
N ILE A 22 2.50 3.22 22.32
CA ILE A 22 2.58 4.66 22.07
C ILE A 22 3.81 5.01 21.23
N ILE A 23 4.98 4.47 21.58
CA ILE A 23 6.22 4.70 20.80
C ILE A 23 6.03 4.23 19.36
N LEU A 24 5.51 3.02 19.16
CA LEU A 24 5.29 2.46 17.82
C LEU A 24 4.31 3.31 16.99
N ILE A 25 3.24 3.81 17.61
CA ILE A 25 2.28 4.72 16.97
C ILE A 25 2.96 6.03 16.55
N VAL A 26 3.71 6.65 17.44
CA VAL A 26 4.43 7.90 17.16
C VAL A 26 5.43 7.73 16.03
N VAL A 27 6.21 6.65 16.05
CA VAL A 27 7.16 6.32 14.97
C VAL A 27 6.41 6.13 13.64
N ALA A 28 5.30 5.41 13.63
CA ALA A 28 4.49 5.20 12.42
C ALA A 28 3.94 6.53 11.85
N ILE A 29 3.46 7.43 12.72
CA ILE A 29 2.98 8.76 12.32
C ILE A 29 4.13 9.59 11.73
N ILE A 30 5.30 9.60 12.37
CA ILE A 30 6.48 10.32 11.85
C ILE A 30 6.90 9.76 10.48
N CYS A 31 6.96 8.43 10.34
CA CYS A 31 7.31 7.79 9.07
C CYS A 31 6.30 8.11 7.95
N THR A 32 5.00 8.11 8.25
CA THR A 32 3.93 8.39 7.27
C THR A 32 3.92 9.87 6.85
N VAL A 33 4.01 10.80 7.81
CA VAL A 33 4.07 12.24 7.53
C VAL A 33 5.37 12.60 6.80
N GLY A 34 6.52 12.05 7.21
CA GLY A 34 7.80 12.27 6.54
C GLY A 34 7.78 11.75 5.09
N SER A 35 7.16 10.60 4.86
CA SER A 35 6.98 10.05 3.50
C SER A 35 6.04 10.90 2.66
N TRP A 36 4.96 11.42 3.24
CA TRP A 36 4.06 12.34 2.57
C TRP A 36 4.77 13.64 2.17
N ALA A 37 5.52 14.25 3.10
CA ALA A 37 6.33 15.44 2.84
C ALA A 37 7.39 15.18 1.75
N PHE A 38 8.04 14.02 1.77
CA PHE A 38 8.98 13.60 0.73
C PHE A 38 8.32 13.54 -0.66
N VAL A 39 7.15 12.90 -0.77
CA VAL A 39 6.41 12.84 -2.05
C VAL A 39 6.01 14.24 -2.50
N PHE A 40 5.64 15.13 -1.57
CA PHE A 40 5.30 16.51 -1.87
C PHE A 40 6.46 17.31 -2.45
N TYR A 41 7.62 17.24 -1.81
CA TYR A 41 8.79 17.99 -2.24
C TYR A 41 9.36 17.46 -3.57
N TYR A 42 9.42 16.15 -3.76
CA TYR A 42 10.08 15.52 -4.90
C TYR A 42 9.14 15.15 -6.06
N GLN A 43 7.88 15.59 -6.07
CA GLN A 43 6.91 15.23 -7.10
C GLN A 43 7.33 15.58 -8.54
N ASN A 44 8.18 16.60 -8.71
CA ASN A 44 8.69 17.03 -10.02
C ASN A 44 9.86 16.18 -10.52
N LYS A 45 10.48 15.35 -9.66
CA LYS A 45 11.58 14.47 -10.08
C LYS A 45 11.03 13.31 -10.90
N PRO A 46 11.67 12.93 -12.03
CA PRO A 46 11.17 11.90 -12.94
C PRO A 46 10.83 10.56 -12.25
N ILE A 47 11.63 10.16 -11.27
CA ILE A 47 11.47 8.92 -10.50
C ILE A 47 10.15 8.91 -9.72
N VAL A 48 9.82 10.03 -9.08
CA VAL A 48 8.59 10.18 -8.29
C VAL A 48 7.40 10.41 -9.23
N ALA A 49 7.57 11.24 -10.26
CA ALA A 49 6.57 11.53 -11.28
C ALA A 49 6.09 10.25 -12.00
N MET A 50 6.99 9.30 -12.27
CA MET A 50 6.65 8.00 -12.86
C MET A 50 5.69 7.17 -11.97
N GLY A 51 5.73 7.39 -10.65
CA GLY A 51 4.82 6.76 -9.71
C GLY A 51 3.40 7.29 -9.70
N GLN A 52 3.16 8.43 -10.37
CA GLN A 52 1.95 9.22 -10.30
C GLN A 52 1.71 9.74 -8.88
N PRO A 53 2.17 10.96 -8.55
CA PRO A 53 2.21 11.47 -7.18
C PRO A 53 0.83 11.45 -6.49
N THR A 54 -0.26 11.65 -7.24
CA THR A 54 -1.64 11.53 -6.72
C THR A 54 -1.93 10.18 -6.06
N PHE A 55 -1.43 9.07 -6.63
CA PHE A 55 -1.60 7.75 -6.02
C PHE A 55 -0.73 7.60 -4.78
N LEU A 56 0.49 8.15 -4.77
CA LEU A 56 1.37 8.09 -3.62
C LEU A 56 0.81 8.92 -2.45
N TYR A 57 0.20 10.08 -2.71
CA TYR A 57 -0.47 10.87 -1.66
C TYR A 57 -1.62 10.12 -1.02
N ASN A 58 -2.52 9.53 -1.83
CA ASN A 58 -3.64 8.74 -1.29
C ASN A 58 -3.14 7.51 -0.52
N LEU A 59 -2.04 6.90 -0.96
CA LEU A 59 -1.41 5.79 -0.25
C LEU A 59 -0.85 6.22 1.12
N CYS A 60 -0.15 7.37 1.18
CA CYS A 60 0.34 7.93 2.44
C CYS A 60 -0.79 8.32 3.38
N PHE A 61 -1.86 8.92 2.84
CA PHE A 61 -3.06 9.27 3.59
C PHE A 61 -3.71 8.01 4.19
N GLY A 62 -3.94 6.97 3.38
CA GLY A 62 -4.48 5.70 3.87
C GLY A 62 -3.60 5.04 4.93
N ALA A 63 -2.27 5.11 4.80
CA ALA A 63 -1.32 4.60 5.79
C ALA A 63 -1.25 5.43 7.09
N LEU A 64 -1.67 6.70 7.05
CA LEU A 64 -1.68 7.58 8.23
C LEU A 64 -2.93 7.35 9.12
N LEU A 65 -4.07 6.92 8.54
CA LEU A 65 -5.33 6.80 9.30
C LEU A 65 -5.29 5.74 10.42
N PRO A 66 -4.76 4.50 10.22
CA PRO A 66 -4.76 3.49 11.28
C PRO A 66 -3.92 3.88 12.51
N PRO A 67 -2.69 4.43 12.39
CA PRO A 67 -1.95 4.93 13.56
C PRO A 67 -2.66 6.06 14.31
N ILE A 68 -3.30 7.00 13.59
CA ILE A 68 -4.11 8.06 14.23
C ILE A 68 -5.28 7.45 15.00
N ALA A 69 -5.96 6.47 14.42
CA ALA A 69 -7.04 5.77 15.10
C ALA A 69 -6.59 5.09 16.39
N GLN A 70 -5.42 4.45 16.37
CA GLN A 70 -4.81 3.86 17.56
C GLN A 70 -4.44 4.91 18.60
N ALA A 71 -3.98 6.09 18.19
CA ALA A 71 -3.73 7.19 19.12
C ALA A 71 -5.02 7.61 19.86
N PHE A 72 -6.16 7.70 19.14
CA PHE A 72 -7.46 7.97 19.77
C PHE A 72 -7.90 6.84 20.71
N GLY A 73 -7.79 5.57 20.29
CA GLY A 73 -8.13 4.43 21.12
C GLY A 73 -7.27 4.33 22.39
N GLY A 74 -5.95 4.50 22.23
CA GLY A 74 -5.00 4.52 23.35
C GLY A 74 -5.23 5.69 24.30
N ALA A 75 -5.59 6.87 23.79
CA ALA A 75 -5.97 8.00 24.62
C ALA A 75 -7.22 7.71 25.44
N VAL A 76 -8.26 7.12 24.84
CA VAL A 76 -9.48 6.71 25.55
C VAL A 76 -9.16 5.74 26.68
N THR A 77 -8.34 4.71 26.41
CA THR A 77 -7.94 3.75 27.44
C THR A 77 -7.08 4.39 28.53
N PHE A 78 -6.16 5.29 28.16
CA PHE A 78 -5.31 5.99 29.14
C PHE A 78 -6.12 6.89 30.08
N PHE A 79 -7.02 7.72 29.53
CA PHE A 79 -7.87 8.60 30.35
C PHE A 79 -8.85 7.82 31.22
N SER A 80 -9.24 6.61 30.81
CA SER A 80 -10.11 5.75 31.61
C SER A 80 -9.43 5.19 32.86
N THR A 81 -8.09 5.13 32.92
CA THR A 81 -7.33 4.48 33.99
C THR A 81 -6.78 5.50 35.02
N GLY A 82 -7.11 6.79 34.89
CA GLY A 82 -6.57 7.85 35.76
C GLY A 82 -6.98 7.75 37.23
N GLU A 83 -6.12 8.23 38.14
CA GLU A 83 -6.27 8.20 39.61
C GLU A 83 -7.54 8.87 40.16
N ASN A 84 -8.26 9.67 39.35
CA ASN A 84 -9.40 10.47 39.80
C ASN A 84 -10.76 9.74 39.76
N GLY A 85 -10.74 8.40 39.64
CA GLY A 85 -11.94 7.58 39.62
C GLY A 85 -12.61 7.47 38.26
N ILE A 86 -13.50 6.49 38.15
CA ILE A 86 -14.24 6.14 36.93
C ILE A 86 -15.04 7.36 36.47
N ILE A 87 -14.83 7.75 35.22
CA ILE A 87 -15.65 8.77 34.58
C ILE A 87 -17.05 8.15 34.36
N PRO A 88 -18.11 8.62 35.04
CA PRO A 88 -19.42 8.04 34.88
C PRO A 88 -19.89 8.19 33.43
N VAL A 89 -20.49 7.14 32.88
CA VAL A 89 -20.93 7.06 31.47
C VAL A 89 -21.92 8.19 31.11
N ASP A 90 -22.70 8.65 32.08
CA ASP A 90 -23.68 9.74 31.92
C ASP A 90 -23.08 11.14 31.95
N SER A 91 -21.77 11.26 32.17
CA SER A 91 -21.09 12.55 32.10
C SER A 91 -20.93 13.03 30.65
N LYS A 92 -20.76 14.35 30.47
CA LYS A 92 -20.35 14.94 29.19
C LYS A 92 -19.12 14.25 28.59
N THR A 93 -18.24 13.73 29.45
CA THR A 93 -17.04 13.01 29.05
C THR A 93 -17.35 11.65 28.42
N GLY A 94 -18.37 10.92 28.90
CA GLY A 94 -18.80 9.65 28.29
C GLY A 94 -19.25 9.80 26.83
N ILE A 95 -19.93 10.90 26.51
CA ILE A 95 -20.31 11.22 25.12
C ILE A 95 -19.08 11.42 24.24
N ILE A 96 -18.06 12.15 24.74
CA ILE A 96 -16.81 12.38 24.00
C ILE A 96 -16.07 11.05 23.76
N LEU A 97 -16.00 10.19 24.77
CA LEU A 97 -15.37 8.87 24.66
C LEU A 97 -16.09 8.00 23.61
N ASN A 98 -17.42 8.00 23.57
CA ASN A 98 -18.21 7.31 22.54
C ASN A 98 -17.87 7.80 21.13
N VAL A 99 -17.76 9.12 20.94
CA VAL A 99 -17.38 9.72 19.64
C VAL A 99 -15.97 9.30 19.25
N CYS A 100 -15.02 9.30 20.18
CA CYS A 100 -13.65 8.84 19.94
C CYS A 100 -13.59 7.36 19.55
N CYS A 101 -14.35 6.50 20.23
CA CYS A 101 -14.44 5.07 19.91
C CYS A 101 -14.93 4.85 18.47
N ASN A 102 -16.00 5.54 18.07
CA ASN A 102 -16.51 5.48 16.71
C ASN A 102 -15.51 5.99 15.69
N PHE A 103 -14.90 7.13 15.97
CA PHE A 103 -13.97 7.76 15.06
C PHE A 103 -12.74 6.88 14.83
N ALA A 104 -12.23 6.22 15.89
CA ALA A 104 -11.16 5.24 15.77
C ALA A 104 -11.53 4.10 14.81
N VAL A 105 -12.72 3.50 14.99
CA VAL A 105 -13.22 2.44 14.09
C VAL A 105 -13.27 2.94 12.64
N TRP A 106 -13.86 4.11 12.39
CA TRP A 106 -13.95 4.72 11.07
C TRP A 106 -12.59 4.90 10.41
N LEU A 107 -11.62 5.47 11.13
CA LEU A 107 -10.29 5.74 10.61
C LEU A 107 -9.53 4.46 10.24
N ILE A 108 -9.68 3.37 11.00
CA ILE A 108 -9.01 2.08 10.70
C ILE A 108 -9.56 1.49 9.41
N TYR A 109 -10.88 1.34 9.30
CA TYR A 109 -11.51 0.74 8.11
C TYR A 109 -11.30 1.59 6.86
N LEU A 110 -11.40 2.93 6.97
CA LEU A 110 -11.09 3.82 5.87
C LEU A 110 -9.61 3.76 5.47
N GLY A 111 -8.69 3.71 6.43
CA GLY A 111 -7.26 3.57 6.18
C GLY A 111 -6.94 2.33 5.35
N TYR A 112 -7.38 1.16 5.81
CA TYR A 112 -7.16 -0.10 5.10
C TYR A 112 -7.79 -0.11 3.71
N ILE A 113 -9.04 0.32 3.58
CA ILE A 113 -9.71 0.36 2.27
C ILE A 113 -9.02 1.34 1.33
N VAL A 114 -8.59 2.53 1.79
CA VAL A 114 -7.85 3.48 0.94
C VAL A 114 -6.53 2.86 0.46
N ILE A 115 -5.75 2.22 1.33
CA ILE A 115 -4.50 1.54 0.93
C ILE A 115 -4.79 0.50 -0.16
N TYR A 116 -5.70 -0.44 0.09
CA TYR A 116 -5.96 -1.54 -0.84
C TYR A 116 -6.59 -1.08 -2.15
N THR A 117 -7.50 -0.11 -2.11
CA THR A 117 -8.14 0.42 -3.33
C THR A 117 -7.18 1.24 -4.20
N VAL A 118 -6.25 2.00 -3.59
CA VAL A 118 -5.18 2.69 -4.31
C VAL A 118 -4.24 1.70 -5.00
N LEU A 119 -3.82 0.65 -4.30
CA LEU A 119 -3.00 -0.43 -4.87
C LEU A 119 -3.75 -1.17 -5.99
N LEU A 120 -5.04 -1.43 -5.80
CA LEU A 120 -5.91 -2.05 -6.79
C LEU A 120 -6.02 -1.19 -8.06
N CYS A 121 -6.19 0.12 -7.93
CA CYS A 121 -6.21 1.02 -9.09
C CYS A 121 -4.90 1.00 -9.86
N LYS A 122 -3.77 1.02 -9.14
CA LYS A 122 -2.45 0.97 -9.76
C LYS A 122 -2.25 -0.33 -10.53
N ILE A 123 -2.58 -1.47 -9.94
CA ILE A 123 -2.51 -2.79 -10.57
C ILE A 123 -3.48 -2.89 -11.75
N TYR A 124 -4.73 -2.44 -11.59
CA TYR A 124 -5.73 -2.46 -12.65
C TYR A 124 -5.34 -1.61 -13.85
N ARG A 125 -4.78 -0.41 -13.61
CA ARG A 125 -4.22 0.44 -14.66
C ARG A 125 -3.13 -0.29 -15.44
N ILE A 126 -2.19 -0.90 -14.73
CA ILE A 126 -1.09 -1.66 -15.33
C ILE A 126 -1.65 -2.81 -16.18
N MET A 127 -2.63 -3.56 -15.67
CA MET A 127 -3.29 -4.65 -16.41
C MET A 127 -3.96 -4.15 -17.70
N LYS A 128 -4.67 -3.02 -17.65
CA LYS A 128 -5.34 -2.46 -18.85
C LYS A 128 -4.33 -1.99 -19.89
N VAL A 129 -3.22 -1.40 -19.46
CA VAL A 129 -2.14 -0.96 -20.36
C VAL A 129 -1.46 -2.16 -21.02
N THR A 130 -1.23 -3.26 -20.30
CA THR A 130 -0.57 -4.45 -20.87
C THR A 130 -1.47 -5.28 -21.78
N GLN A 131 -2.78 -5.30 -21.55
CA GLN A 131 -3.73 -6.05 -22.36
C GLN A 131 -4.01 -5.45 -23.74
N GLN A 132 -3.55 -4.23 -24.02
CA GLN A 132 -3.78 -3.56 -25.31
C GLN A 132 -2.47 -3.35 -26.08
N PRO A 133 -1.78 -4.42 -26.50
CA PRO A 133 -0.51 -4.30 -27.24
C PRO A 133 -0.68 -3.58 -28.59
N LEU A 134 -1.88 -3.64 -29.17
CA LEU A 134 -2.19 -3.10 -30.50
C LEU A 134 -2.52 -1.59 -30.51
N ARG A 135 -2.59 -0.93 -29.36
CA ARG A 135 -2.90 0.52 -29.26
C ARG A 135 -1.80 1.30 -28.53
N ARG A 136 -0.53 1.00 -28.85
CA ARG A 136 0.63 1.77 -28.41
C ARG A 136 0.56 3.19 -28.98
N GLY A 137 -0.04 4.11 -28.23
CA GLY A 137 -0.17 5.52 -28.62
C GLY A 137 -1.47 6.19 -28.18
N LEU A 138 -2.51 5.43 -27.85
CA LEU A 138 -3.75 6.03 -27.35
C LEU A 138 -3.58 6.42 -25.88
N LYS A 139 -3.70 7.72 -25.58
CA LYS A 139 -3.69 8.25 -24.20
C LYS A 139 -4.94 7.75 -23.47
N ILE A 140 -4.80 6.64 -22.73
CA ILE A 140 -5.89 6.12 -21.89
C ILE A 140 -6.23 7.16 -20.83
N LEU A 141 -7.46 7.66 -20.87
CA LEU A 141 -7.93 8.66 -19.92
C LEU A 141 -8.06 8.02 -18.52
N PRO A 142 -7.53 8.65 -17.45
CA PRO A 142 -7.53 8.06 -16.11
C PRO A 142 -8.92 7.74 -15.56
N ARG A 143 -9.96 8.44 -16.03
CA ARG A 143 -11.32 8.41 -15.46
C ARG A 143 -11.94 7.02 -15.38
N HIS A 144 -11.71 6.15 -16.36
CA HIS A 144 -12.30 4.81 -16.38
C HIS A 144 -11.65 3.83 -15.40
N VAL A 145 -10.46 4.13 -14.90
CA VAL A 145 -9.73 3.27 -13.95
C VAL A 145 -10.14 3.55 -12.49
N PHE A 146 -10.76 4.70 -12.22
CA PHE A 146 -11.21 5.07 -10.88
C PHE A 146 -12.56 4.47 -10.48
N TRP A 147 -13.30 3.86 -11.41
CA TRP A 147 -14.61 3.27 -11.11
C TRP A 147 -14.58 2.22 -9.97
N PRO A 148 -13.69 1.21 -9.96
CA PRO A 148 -13.63 0.25 -8.85
C PRO A 148 -13.27 0.89 -7.50
N PHE A 149 -12.47 1.97 -7.50
CA PHE A 149 -12.15 2.73 -6.29
C PHE A 149 -13.37 3.40 -5.69
N ILE A 150 -14.12 4.12 -6.53
CA ILE A 150 -15.34 4.82 -6.10
C ILE A 150 -16.36 3.82 -5.57
N LEU A 151 -16.53 2.67 -6.24
CA LEU A 151 -17.45 1.62 -5.79
C LEU A 151 -17.07 1.09 -4.40
N ILE A 152 -15.82 0.65 -4.20
CA ILE A 152 -15.40 0.02 -2.95
C ILE A 152 -15.43 1.03 -1.78
N ILE A 153 -15.00 2.27 -2.01
CA ILE A 153 -15.07 3.32 -0.99
C ILE A 153 -16.51 3.68 -0.68
N SER A 154 -17.38 3.85 -1.68
CA SER A 154 -18.79 4.16 -1.46
C SER A 154 -19.48 3.05 -0.66
N LEU A 155 -19.19 1.78 -0.96
CA LEU A 155 -19.71 0.63 -0.23
C LEU A 155 -19.23 0.64 1.23
N THR A 156 -17.93 0.88 1.45
CA THR A 156 -17.33 0.94 2.80
C THR A 156 -17.94 2.07 3.62
N VAL A 157 -18.06 3.28 3.05
CA VAL A 157 -18.66 4.43 3.72
C VAL A 157 -20.13 4.16 4.04
N SER A 158 -20.88 3.55 3.13
CA SER A 158 -22.28 3.20 3.37
C SER A 158 -22.43 2.21 4.54
N LEU A 159 -21.56 1.21 4.61
CA LEU A 159 -21.52 0.24 5.72
C LEU A 159 -21.13 0.92 7.04
N LEU A 160 -20.16 1.83 7.04
CA LEU A 160 -19.76 2.59 8.23
C LEU A 160 -20.87 3.53 8.74
N ILE A 161 -21.62 4.16 7.82
CA ILE A 161 -22.81 4.95 8.17
C ILE A 161 -23.86 4.03 8.78
N ALA A 162 -24.19 2.92 8.13
CA ALA A 162 -25.17 1.96 8.63
C ALA A 162 -24.81 1.46 10.02
N TRP A 163 -23.55 1.08 10.23
CA TRP A 163 -23.02 0.67 11.54
C TRP A 163 -23.14 1.78 12.60
N SER A 164 -22.84 3.02 12.23
CA SER A 164 -22.97 4.16 13.15
C SER A 164 -24.41 4.42 13.55
N THR A 165 -25.38 4.17 12.65
CA THR A 165 -26.82 4.40 12.90
C THR A 165 -27.48 3.30 13.72
N THR A 166 -27.03 2.04 13.64
CA THR A 166 -27.69 0.90 14.31
C THR A 166 -27.32 0.73 15.78
N GLY A 167 -26.39 1.53 16.29
CA GLY A 167 -25.87 1.44 17.65
C GLY A 167 -24.36 1.28 17.61
N SER A 168 -23.68 2.40 17.49
CA SER A 168 -22.23 2.45 17.37
C SER A 168 -21.51 1.81 18.57
N SER A 169 -20.20 1.54 18.45
CA SER A 169 -19.41 1.07 19.61
C SER A 169 -19.44 2.12 20.72
N LYS A 170 -20.20 1.82 21.76
CA LYS A 170 -20.21 2.62 22.98
C LYS A 170 -18.99 2.26 23.80
N TYR A 171 -18.42 3.26 24.47
CA TYR A 171 -17.48 3.07 25.55
C TYR A 171 -18.14 2.17 26.61
N VAL A 172 -17.45 1.08 26.94
CA VAL A 172 -17.91 0.10 27.93
C VAL A 172 -16.94 0.14 29.10
N VAL A 173 -17.48 0.20 30.31
CA VAL A 173 -16.72 -0.02 31.55
C VAL A 173 -16.94 -1.46 31.96
N ALA A 174 -15.86 -2.22 32.10
CA ALA A 174 -15.90 -3.55 32.66
C ALA A 174 -15.27 -3.54 34.06
N GLU A 175 -15.92 -4.25 34.97
CA GLU A 175 -15.43 -4.46 36.33
C GLU A 175 -14.70 -5.81 36.38
N TYR A 176 -13.50 -5.81 36.96
CA TYR A 176 -12.65 -6.97 37.13
C TYR A 176 -12.33 -7.14 38.61
N LEU A 177 -12.59 -8.34 39.12
CA LEU A 177 -12.13 -8.72 40.45
C LEU A 177 -10.64 -9.01 40.35
N ASP A 178 -9.80 -8.15 40.94
CA ASP A 178 -8.38 -8.44 41.04
C ASP A 178 -8.17 -9.49 42.12
N THR A 179 -7.86 -10.72 41.69
CA THR A 179 -7.64 -11.88 42.56
C THR A 179 -6.51 -11.69 43.56
N ASN A 180 -5.62 -10.71 43.36
CA ASN A 180 -4.50 -10.47 44.27
C ASN A 180 -4.82 -9.44 45.36
N THR A 181 -5.72 -8.49 45.10
CA THR A 181 -5.99 -7.37 46.02
C THR A 181 -7.39 -7.43 46.63
N ASP A 182 -8.25 -8.36 46.21
CA ASP A 182 -9.69 -8.42 46.55
C ASP A 182 -10.43 -7.10 46.27
N THR A 183 -9.85 -6.23 45.44
CA THR A 183 -10.48 -4.97 45.03
C THR A 183 -11.05 -5.07 43.63
N ASN A 184 -12.26 -4.54 43.44
CA ASN A 184 -12.85 -4.41 42.11
C ASN A 184 -12.13 -3.30 41.35
N THR A 185 -11.31 -3.67 40.38
CA THR A 185 -10.71 -2.74 39.43
C THR A 185 -11.66 -2.55 38.25
N THR A 186 -11.69 -1.35 37.68
CA THR A 186 -12.59 -1.04 36.56
C THR A 186 -11.77 -0.48 35.41
N ILE A 187 -12.05 -0.96 34.20
CA ILE A 187 -11.33 -0.54 32.99
C ILE A 187 -12.37 -0.19 31.94
N GLY A 188 -12.22 1.01 31.37
CA GLY A 188 -13.00 1.44 30.23
C GLY A 188 -12.26 1.23 28.93
N PHE A 189 -12.97 0.70 27.93
CA PHE A 189 -12.41 0.45 26.62
C PHE A 189 -13.46 0.63 25.51
N CYS A 190 -12.97 0.77 24.28
CA CYS A 190 -13.80 0.73 23.08
C CYS A 190 -13.81 -0.71 22.57
N PRO A 191 -14.96 -1.41 22.55
CA PRO A 191 -15.05 -2.73 21.94
C PRO A 191 -14.77 -2.59 20.44
N SER A 192 -13.62 -3.11 20.00
CA SER A 192 -13.16 -3.04 18.60
C SER A 192 -13.60 -4.23 17.77
N LEU A 193 -13.92 -5.36 18.41
CA LEU A 193 -14.44 -6.56 17.78
C LEU A 193 -15.87 -6.83 18.26
N PRO A 194 -16.77 -7.26 17.34
CA PRO A 194 -18.08 -7.73 17.75
C PRO A 194 -17.91 -9.01 18.57
N THR A 195 -18.37 -8.99 19.81
CA THR A 195 -18.46 -10.21 20.61
C THR A 195 -19.53 -11.11 20.00
N MET A 196 -19.10 -12.23 19.42
CA MET A 196 -19.95 -13.22 18.72
C MET A 196 -21.08 -13.79 19.58
N THR A 197 -21.08 -13.52 20.89
CA THR A 197 -22.04 -14.04 21.86
C THR A 197 -23.37 -13.30 21.88
N SER A 198 -23.45 -12.09 21.31
CA SER A 198 -24.70 -11.32 21.23
C SER A 198 -25.10 -11.09 19.78
N VAL A 199 -26.17 -11.75 19.34
CA VAL A 199 -26.82 -11.51 18.05
C VAL A 199 -27.40 -10.10 18.07
N SER A 200 -26.60 -9.13 17.63
CA SER A 200 -26.99 -7.73 17.51
C SER A 200 -26.79 -7.30 16.06
N PRO A 201 -27.69 -6.48 15.49
CA PRO A 201 -27.58 -6.03 14.10
C PRO A 201 -26.27 -5.26 13.84
N THR A 202 -25.68 -4.67 14.88
CA THR A 202 -24.40 -3.96 14.82
C THR A 202 -23.23 -4.91 14.61
N ALA A 203 -23.27 -6.11 15.22
CA ALA A 203 -22.25 -7.14 15.04
C ALA A 203 -22.21 -7.68 13.61
N GLU A 204 -23.38 -7.85 12.97
CA GLU A 204 -23.48 -8.32 11.58
C GLU A 204 -22.88 -7.32 10.59
N ILE A 205 -23.18 -6.03 10.74
CA ILE A 205 -22.62 -4.98 9.87
C ILE A 205 -21.11 -4.87 10.07
N LEU A 206 -20.63 -4.96 11.31
CA LEU A 206 -19.19 -4.91 11.60
C LEU A 206 -18.47 -6.16 11.06
N ALA A 207 -19.09 -7.33 11.14
CA ALA A 207 -18.58 -8.55 10.50
C ALA A 207 -18.55 -8.43 8.96
N ALA A 208 -19.55 -7.78 8.35
CA ALA A 208 -19.55 -7.49 6.91
C ALA A 208 -18.39 -6.54 6.51
N LEU A 209 -18.13 -5.49 7.29
CA LEU A 209 -16.97 -4.61 7.09
C LEU A 209 -15.65 -5.38 7.25
N TYR A 210 -15.56 -6.21 8.28
CA TYR A 210 -14.39 -7.02 8.58
C TYR A 210 -14.09 -8.03 7.48
N THR A 211 -15.11 -8.64 6.88
CA THR A 211 -14.98 -9.60 5.77
C THR A 211 -14.73 -8.91 4.42
N LEU A 212 -15.20 -7.67 4.23
CA LEU A 212 -14.94 -6.90 3.01
C LEU A 212 -13.45 -6.65 2.77
N ILE A 213 -12.68 -6.33 3.81
CA ILE A 213 -11.24 -6.06 3.70
C ILE A 213 -10.46 -7.24 3.09
N PRO A 214 -10.50 -8.46 3.65
CA PRO A 214 -9.76 -9.60 3.10
C PRO A 214 -10.28 -10.01 1.72
N ILE A 215 -11.55 -9.80 1.39
CA ILE A 215 -12.08 -10.01 0.02
C ILE A 215 -11.38 -9.06 -0.97
N VAL A 216 -11.31 -7.77 -0.65
CA VAL A 216 -10.62 -6.78 -1.49
C VAL A 216 -9.13 -7.10 -1.59
N GLN A 217 -8.51 -7.54 -0.50
CA GLN A 217 -7.11 -7.94 -0.47
C GLN A 217 -6.85 -9.20 -1.31
N LEU A 218 -7.73 -10.20 -1.26
CA LEU A 218 -7.63 -11.41 -2.07
C LEU A 218 -7.79 -11.09 -3.56
N ALA A 219 -8.75 -10.23 -3.92
CA ALA A 219 -8.91 -9.75 -5.28
C ALA A 219 -7.64 -9.03 -5.78
N LEU A 220 -6.99 -8.25 -4.92
CA LEU A 220 -5.72 -7.60 -5.21
C LEU A 220 -4.58 -8.60 -5.46
N ILE A 221 -4.48 -9.65 -4.64
CA ILE A 221 -3.50 -10.73 -4.81
C ILE A 221 -3.73 -11.46 -6.14
N ILE A 222 -4.97 -11.83 -6.45
CA ILE A 222 -5.31 -12.53 -7.70
C ILE A 222 -4.92 -11.69 -8.91
N LEU A 223 -5.26 -10.39 -8.92
CA LEU A 223 -4.89 -9.47 -9.99
C LEU A 223 -3.37 -9.29 -10.10
N ALA A 224 -2.67 -9.17 -8.97
CA ALA A 224 -1.22 -9.05 -8.93
C ALA A 224 -0.52 -10.32 -9.48
N CYS A 225 -1.01 -11.50 -9.11
CA CYS A 225 -0.53 -12.79 -9.63
C CYS A 225 -0.74 -12.91 -11.15
N LYS A 226 -1.89 -12.47 -11.66
CA LYS A 226 -2.18 -12.49 -13.11
C LYS A 226 -1.20 -11.59 -13.90
N ILE A 227 -0.86 -10.43 -13.36
CA ILE A 227 0.02 -9.46 -14.02
C ILE A 227 1.50 -9.87 -13.96
N ARG A 228 1.91 -10.63 -12.94
CA ARG A 228 3.31 -11.07 -12.74
C ARG A 228 3.89 -11.77 -13.98
N LYS A 229 3.07 -12.53 -14.71
CA LYS A 229 3.50 -13.23 -15.93
C LYS A 229 3.82 -12.29 -17.11
N ILE A 230 3.20 -11.11 -17.15
CA ILE A 230 3.27 -10.20 -18.30
C ILE A 230 4.34 -9.10 -18.11
N ASN A 231 4.61 -8.71 -16.86
CA ASN A 231 5.38 -7.51 -16.54
C ASN A 231 6.77 -7.78 -15.95
N GLN A 232 7.59 -8.60 -16.62
CA GLN A 232 9.00 -8.68 -16.24
C GLN A 232 9.70 -7.31 -16.30
N VAL A 233 9.24 -6.42 -17.20
CA VAL A 233 9.83 -5.10 -17.46
C VAL A 233 9.38 -4.03 -16.43
N LEU A 234 8.19 -4.17 -15.80
CA LEU A 234 7.72 -3.23 -14.77
C LEU A 234 7.94 -3.83 -13.37
N GLY A 235 9.14 -3.63 -12.83
CA GLY A 235 9.55 -4.10 -11.49
C GLY A 235 8.66 -3.66 -10.32
N ASP A 236 7.85 -2.61 -10.50
CA ASP A 236 6.88 -2.14 -9.49
C ASP A 236 5.83 -3.21 -9.12
N SER A 237 5.44 -4.06 -10.07
CA SER A 237 4.40 -5.09 -9.84
C SER A 237 4.81 -6.15 -8.82
N LYS A 238 6.09 -6.56 -8.83
CA LYS A 238 6.64 -7.52 -7.87
C LYS A 238 6.64 -6.97 -6.44
N LYS A 239 6.97 -5.68 -6.29
CA LYS A 239 6.96 -4.99 -4.98
C LYS A 239 5.55 -4.89 -4.41
N ILE A 240 4.57 -4.53 -5.23
CA ILE A 240 3.16 -4.48 -4.80
C ILE A 240 2.67 -5.88 -4.42
N LEU A 241 2.96 -6.91 -5.23
CA LEU A 241 2.59 -8.29 -4.89
C LEU A 241 3.20 -8.71 -3.54
N GLY A 242 4.50 -8.47 -3.35
CA GLY A 242 5.19 -8.77 -2.10
C GLY A 242 4.57 -8.06 -0.89
N LEU A 243 4.26 -6.77 -1.04
CA LEU A 243 3.57 -5.98 -0.01
C LEU A 243 2.22 -6.59 0.38
N VAL A 244 1.37 -6.88 -0.60
CA VAL A 244 -0.01 -7.33 -0.34
C VAL A 244 -0.02 -8.73 0.28
N VAL A 245 0.86 -9.63 -0.19
CA VAL A 245 1.03 -10.97 0.40
C VAL A 245 1.56 -10.89 1.82
N PHE A 246 2.58 -10.04 2.06
CA PHE A 246 3.11 -9.80 3.40
C PHE A 246 2.02 -9.30 4.36
N GLN A 247 1.25 -8.29 3.94
CA GLN A 247 0.15 -7.76 4.75
C GLN A 247 -0.96 -8.79 4.99
N PHE A 248 -1.24 -9.68 4.03
CA PHE A 248 -2.28 -10.71 4.17
C PHE A 248 -1.89 -11.72 5.24
N ILE A 249 -0.65 -12.19 5.19
CA ILE A 249 -0.09 -13.15 6.17
C ILE A 249 -0.05 -12.51 7.56
N ILE A 250 0.52 -11.31 7.68
CA ILE A 250 0.64 -10.62 8.99
C ILE A 250 -0.74 -10.34 9.58
N ASN A 251 -1.69 -9.82 8.78
CA ASN A 251 -3.02 -9.54 9.28
C ASN A 251 -3.75 -10.81 9.75
N GLY A 252 -3.58 -11.93 9.03
CA GLY A 252 -4.09 -13.24 9.45
C GLY A 252 -3.50 -13.70 10.79
N ILE A 253 -2.18 -13.64 10.94
CA ILE A 253 -1.49 -14.02 12.19
C ILE A 253 -1.93 -13.12 13.36
N CYS A 254 -1.89 -11.80 13.18
CA CYS A 254 -2.26 -10.85 14.23
C CYS A 254 -3.73 -11.00 14.65
N THR A 255 -4.63 -11.28 13.70
CA THR A 255 -6.04 -11.56 14.01
C THR A 255 -6.18 -12.80 14.87
N SER A 256 -5.55 -13.91 14.47
CA SER A 256 -5.62 -15.18 15.21
C SER A 256 -5.10 -15.03 16.64
N ILE A 257 -4.03 -14.27 16.85
CA ILE A 257 -3.50 -13.98 18.19
C ILE A 257 -4.46 -13.07 18.97
N SER A 258 -5.03 -12.04 18.32
CA SER A 258 -5.95 -11.08 18.97
C SER A 258 -7.24 -11.75 19.44
N LEU A 259 -7.72 -12.77 18.72
CA LEU A 259 -8.91 -13.54 19.11
C LEU A 259 -8.69 -14.38 20.39
N ASN A 260 -7.46 -14.84 20.62
CA ASN A 260 -7.16 -15.69 21.78
C ASN A 260 -6.76 -14.87 23.02
N ASN A 261 -5.96 -13.82 22.83
CA ASN A 261 -5.30 -13.11 23.94
C ASN A 261 -5.74 -11.65 24.08
N GLY A 262 -6.66 -11.15 23.25
CA GLY A 262 -7.27 -9.81 23.41
C GLY A 262 -6.29 -8.63 23.45
N GLY A 263 -5.05 -8.80 22.99
CA GLY A 263 -3.97 -7.87 23.30
C GLY A 263 -3.99 -6.58 22.45
N ILE A 264 -4.20 -5.43 23.10
CA ILE A 264 -4.06 -4.10 22.49
C ILE A 264 -2.71 -3.93 21.78
N LEU A 265 -1.65 -4.55 22.31
CA LEU A 265 -0.31 -4.56 21.73
C LEU A 265 -0.30 -5.22 20.34
N VAL A 266 -0.94 -6.39 20.20
CA VAL A 266 -0.99 -7.14 18.93
C VAL A 266 -1.75 -6.33 17.88
N TYR A 267 -2.85 -5.70 18.28
CA TYR A 267 -3.64 -4.84 17.41
C TYR A 267 -2.86 -3.59 16.96
N THR A 268 -2.12 -2.98 17.89
CA THR A 268 -1.25 -1.83 17.60
C THR A 268 -0.14 -2.21 16.65
N ILE A 269 0.55 -3.33 16.91
CA ILE A 269 1.61 -3.87 16.04
C ILE A 269 1.06 -4.12 14.63
N ASN A 270 -0.13 -4.70 14.49
CA ASN A 270 -0.74 -4.93 13.18
C ASN A 270 -0.95 -3.61 12.40
N CYS A 271 -1.56 -2.61 13.03
CA CYS A 271 -1.80 -1.30 12.41
C CYS A 271 -0.49 -0.61 12.00
N VAL A 272 0.53 -0.68 12.87
CA VAL A 272 1.86 -0.11 12.61
C VAL A 272 2.56 -0.85 11.47
N ILE A 273 2.57 -2.18 11.47
CA ILE A 273 3.19 -2.98 10.41
C ILE A 273 2.50 -2.71 9.07
N ILE A 274 1.17 -2.65 9.01
CA ILE A 274 0.46 -2.35 7.75
C ILE A 274 0.87 -0.97 7.21
N SER A 275 0.94 0.03 8.08
CA SER A 275 1.30 1.40 7.71
C SER A 275 2.75 1.53 7.27
N VAL A 276 3.68 1.02 8.08
CA VAL A 276 5.13 1.07 7.80
C VAL A 276 5.51 0.19 6.62
N SER A 277 4.91 -0.99 6.45
CA SER A 277 5.16 -1.84 5.28
C SER A 277 4.69 -1.19 3.98
N THR A 278 3.54 -0.52 3.99
CA THR A 278 3.02 0.19 2.81
C THR A 278 4.03 1.23 2.32
N ILE A 279 4.58 2.01 3.24
CA ILE A 279 5.62 3.01 2.95
C ILE A 279 6.94 2.31 2.58
N GLY A 280 7.32 1.28 3.33
CA GLY A 280 8.56 0.56 3.21
C GLY A 280 8.75 -0.05 1.82
N PHE A 281 7.73 -0.72 1.31
CA PHE A 281 7.80 -1.40 0.02
C PHE A 281 7.64 -0.46 -1.18
N ILE A 282 6.87 0.63 -1.03
CA ILE A 282 6.49 1.49 -2.16
C ILE A 282 7.33 2.78 -2.23
N ILE A 283 7.57 3.43 -1.09
CA ILE A 283 8.17 4.77 -1.02
C ILE A 283 9.67 4.69 -0.77
N LEU A 284 10.14 3.84 0.16
CA LEU A 284 11.58 3.78 0.49
C LEU A 284 12.49 3.53 -0.73
N PRO A 285 12.17 2.63 -1.68
CA PRO A 285 13.02 2.44 -2.85
C PRO A 285 13.13 3.72 -3.69
N ARG A 286 12.06 4.52 -3.77
CA ARG A 286 12.05 5.79 -4.52
C ARG A 286 12.86 6.86 -3.79
N MET A 287 12.73 6.92 -2.47
CA MET A 287 13.55 7.80 -1.64
C MET A 287 15.03 7.49 -1.78
N TYR A 288 15.40 6.21 -1.78
CA TYR A 288 16.75 5.76 -2.05
C TYR A 288 17.25 6.20 -3.43
N TYR A 289 16.45 6.04 -4.49
CA TYR A 289 16.88 6.46 -5.83
C TYR A 289 17.06 7.98 -5.97
N VAL A 290 16.19 8.79 -5.35
CA VAL A 290 16.34 10.25 -5.34
C VAL A 290 17.60 10.67 -4.58
N TRP A 291 17.88 10.04 -3.43
CA TRP A 291 19.11 10.27 -2.68
C TRP A 291 20.35 9.84 -3.48
N TYR A 292 20.28 8.70 -4.17
CA TYR A 292 21.38 8.20 -4.99
C TYR A 292 21.70 9.15 -6.15
N GLU A 293 20.68 9.63 -6.87
CA GLU A 293 20.83 10.62 -7.95
C GLU A 293 21.44 11.92 -7.42
N TYR A 294 21.04 12.36 -6.22
CA TYR A 294 21.62 13.55 -5.58
C TYR A 294 23.11 13.38 -5.25
N GLN A 295 23.53 12.20 -4.79
CA GLN A 295 24.92 11.93 -4.41
C GLN A 295 25.85 11.70 -5.61
N HIS A 296 25.40 10.95 -6.63
CA HIS A 296 26.26 10.52 -7.73
C HIS A 296 26.06 11.34 -9.01
N GLY A 297 25.03 12.19 -9.08
CA GLY A 297 24.68 12.95 -10.28
C GLY A 297 24.10 12.12 -11.42
N HIS A 298 23.99 10.80 -11.26
CA HIS A 298 23.38 9.88 -12.21
C HIS A 298 22.59 8.77 -11.51
N LEU A 299 21.71 8.10 -12.24
CA LEU A 299 20.98 6.92 -11.75
C LEU A 299 21.88 5.67 -11.80
N PRO A 300 21.61 4.64 -10.98
CA PRO A 300 22.31 3.37 -11.09
C PRO A 300 22.08 2.77 -12.49
N GLU A 301 23.12 2.21 -13.11
CA GLU A 301 23.06 1.65 -14.47
C GLU A 301 22.00 0.55 -14.64
N SER A 302 21.60 -0.11 -13.54
CA SER A 302 20.54 -1.12 -13.52
C SER A 302 19.12 -0.55 -13.70
N VAL A 303 18.93 0.77 -13.56
CA VAL A 303 17.63 1.42 -13.61
C VAL A 303 17.39 1.99 -15.01
N VAL A 304 16.73 1.21 -15.87
CA VAL A 304 16.28 1.68 -17.18
C VAL A 304 14.99 2.48 -17.02
N MET A 305 15.05 3.78 -17.28
CA MET A 305 13.89 4.68 -17.26
C MET A 305 12.99 4.42 -18.47
N ILE A 306 11.92 3.65 -18.28
CA ILE A 306 10.92 3.39 -19.31
C ILE A 306 10.20 4.70 -19.65
N GLY A 307 10.47 5.25 -20.83
CA GLY A 307 9.90 6.51 -21.32
C GLY A 307 10.86 7.71 -21.28
N GLY A 308 12.08 7.55 -20.76
CA GLY A 308 13.13 8.56 -20.81
C GLY A 308 14.06 8.44 -22.03
N GLY A 309 13.76 7.53 -22.95
CA GLY A 309 14.57 7.34 -24.14
C GLY A 309 14.65 8.64 -24.93
N SER A 310 15.86 9.20 -25.01
CA SER A 310 16.27 9.93 -26.21
C SER A 310 15.88 9.01 -27.36
N THR A 311 14.80 9.36 -28.07
CA THR A 311 14.54 8.74 -29.35
C THR A 311 15.69 9.20 -30.21
N THR A 312 16.80 8.46 -30.19
CA THR A 312 17.73 8.44 -31.29
C THR A 312 16.86 7.94 -32.43
N VAL A 313 16.24 8.90 -33.14
CA VAL A 313 15.59 8.66 -34.41
C VAL A 313 16.71 8.04 -35.19
N ARG A 314 16.71 6.71 -35.29
CA ARG A 314 17.66 5.97 -36.10
C ARG A 314 17.44 6.58 -37.45
N GLY A 315 18.38 7.44 -37.82
CA GLY A 315 18.25 8.32 -38.96
C GLY A 315 17.78 7.43 -40.09
N VAL A 316 16.66 7.82 -40.69
CA VAL A 316 16.39 7.51 -42.08
C VAL A 316 17.76 7.61 -42.74
N ASN A 317 18.25 6.46 -43.21
CA ASN A 317 19.51 6.35 -43.88
C ASN A 317 19.47 7.45 -44.95
N GLN A 318 20.17 8.57 -44.74
CA GLN A 318 20.59 9.44 -45.82
C GLN A 318 21.67 8.67 -46.55
N ASN A 319 21.26 7.54 -47.11
CA ASN A 319 22.05 6.78 -48.02
C ASN A 319 22.10 7.61 -49.30
N THR A 320 23.30 7.67 -49.87
CA THR A 320 23.49 7.12 -51.21
C THR A 320 22.55 7.65 -52.28
N GLY A 321 23.06 8.53 -53.14
CA GLY A 321 22.52 8.66 -54.48
C GLY A 321 22.84 9.97 -55.15
N ASN A 322 23.95 9.99 -55.88
CA ASN A 322 24.09 10.83 -57.07
C ASN A 322 22.83 10.68 -57.94
N GLY A 323 22.05 11.73 -58.11
CA GLY A 323 20.85 11.70 -58.93
C GLY A 323 20.22 13.07 -59.03
N ALA A 324 20.36 13.67 -60.20
CA ALA A 324 19.97 15.04 -60.52
C ALA A 324 18.48 15.34 -60.29
N GLY A 325 18.22 16.58 -59.85
CA GLY A 325 17.02 17.33 -60.23
C GLY A 325 15.74 17.00 -59.46
N THR A 326 15.45 17.78 -58.42
CA THR A 326 14.22 18.60 -58.33
C THR A 326 14.29 19.43 -57.06
N GLY A 327 14.25 20.76 -57.23
CA GLY A 327 14.42 21.72 -56.16
C GLY A 327 13.24 21.71 -55.21
N VAL A 328 13.43 21.14 -54.02
CA VAL A 328 12.60 21.42 -52.86
C VAL A 328 13.54 21.96 -51.78
N THR A 329 13.50 23.28 -51.63
CA THR A 329 14.26 24.04 -50.63
C THR A 329 13.91 23.56 -49.22
N PRO A 330 14.88 23.06 -48.43
CA PRO A 330 14.63 22.73 -47.03
C PRO A 330 14.41 24.00 -46.21
N PRO A 331 13.57 23.95 -45.15
CA PRO A 331 13.31 25.09 -44.29
C PRO A 331 14.57 25.53 -43.53
N PRO A 332 14.70 26.84 -43.23
CA PRO A 332 15.91 27.42 -42.66
C PRO A 332 16.24 26.82 -41.29
N ARG A 333 17.46 26.29 -41.21
CA ARG A 333 18.09 25.76 -40.00
C ARG A 333 18.43 26.94 -39.08
N ILE A 334 17.78 27.03 -37.92
CA ILE A 334 18.16 27.97 -36.87
C ILE A 334 19.51 27.50 -36.30
N VAL A 335 20.58 28.16 -36.74
CA VAL A 335 21.93 28.04 -36.19
C VAL A 335 21.96 28.80 -34.87
N ARG A 336 22.04 28.07 -33.76
CA ARG A 336 22.37 28.66 -32.46
C ARG A 336 23.89 28.66 -32.35
N ASN A 337 24.51 29.78 -32.74
CA ASN A 337 25.91 30.08 -32.45
C ASN A 337 26.06 30.18 -30.93
N ASN A 338 26.67 29.19 -30.32
CA ASN A 338 27.47 29.38 -29.11
C ASN A 338 28.89 28.96 -29.47
N ASP A 339 29.63 29.94 -29.99
CA ASP A 339 31.08 29.93 -29.94
C ASP A 339 31.47 30.07 -28.46
N ASP A 340 32.16 29.06 -27.94
CA ASP A 340 33.16 29.21 -26.86
C ASP A 340 34.04 27.95 -26.85
N ASN A 341 34.90 27.88 -27.84
CA ASN A 341 36.35 27.87 -27.67
C ASN A 341 36.87 27.34 -26.30
N ASN A 342 37.30 26.08 -26.23
CA ASN A 342 38.65 25.81 -25.71
C ASN A 342 39.22 24.45 -26.14
N ASN A 343 40.39 24.53 -26.74
CA ASN A 343 41.33 23.45 -27.01
C ASN A 343 41.73 22.72 -25.72
N ASN A 344 41.80 21.40 -25.76
CA ASN A 344 43.09 20.75 -25.52
C ASN A 344 43.13 19.31 -26.05
N ASN A 345 44.09 19.12 -26.95
CA ASN A 345 44.62 17.86 -27.39
C ASN A 345 45.17 17.07 -26.20
N ASN A 346 44.81 15.78 -26.10
CA ASN A 346 45.87 14.78 -25.95
C ASN A 346 45.43 13.43 -26.51
N SER A 347 46.20 13.03 -27.52
CA SER A 347 46.20 11.73 -28.18
C SER A 347 46.91 10.73 -27.29
N SER A 348 46.21 9.66 -26.90
CA SER A 348 46.84 8.41 -26.45
C SER A 348 46.06 7.25 -27.03
N ASN A 349 46.54 6.76 -28.17
CA ASN A 349 46.30 5.41 -28.68
C ASN A 349 46.53 4.40 -27.56
N ASN A 350 45.56 3.51 -27.32
CA ASN A 350 45.85 2.15 -26.87
C ASN A 350 44.82 1.20 -27.47
N ASN A 351 45.30 0.44 -28.46
CA ASN A 351 44.69 -0.78 -28.94
C ASN A 351 44.63 -1.79 -27.78
N ALA A 352 43.42 -2.16 -27.36
CA ALA A 352 43.19 -3.37 -26.60
C ALA A 352 42.20 -4.23 -27.38
N VAL A 353 42.79 -5.16 -28.15
CA VAL A 353 42.16 -6.36 -28.64
C VAL A 353 41.59 -7.12 -27.45
N ASN A 354 40.27 -7.26 -27.37
CA ASN A 354 39.65 -8.25 -26.49
C ASN A 354 38.93 -9.29 -27.35
N ILE A 355 39.66 -10.39 -27.53
CA ILE A 355 39.20 -11.69 -27.97
C ILE A 355 38.37 -12.27 -26.81
N CYS A 356 37.08 -12.48 -27.05
CA CYS A 356 36.27 -13.46 -26.34
C CYS A 356 35.49 -14.21 -27.40
N ASP A 357 36.25 -15.02 -28.14
CA ASP A 357 35.76 -16.20 -28.82
C ASP A 357 35.52 -17.27 -27.73
N GLY A 358 34.35 -17.88 -27.72
CA GLY A 358 33.97 -18.81 -26.66
C GLY A 358 32.53 -19.29 -26.76
N GLY A 359 32.36 -20.43 -27.44
CA GLY A 359 31.37 -21.42 -27.03
C GLY A 359 30.08 -21.45 -27.84
N ILE A 360 30.15 -22.17 -28.95
CA ILE A 360 29.05 -22.93 -29.53
C ILE A 360 28.52 -23.90 -28.45
N ASP A 361 27.22 -23.87 -28.16
CA ASP A 361 26.49 -25.08 -27.77
C ASP A 361 25.08 -25.04 -28.38
N ASN A 362 24.94 -25.83 -29.44
CA ASN A 362 23.67 -26.20 -30.06
C ASN A 362 22.93 -27.18 -29.13
N GLY A 363 22.03 -26.65 -28.29
CA GLY A 363 21.05 -27.45 -27.54
C GLY A 363 19.74 -27.57 -28.30
N ASN A 364 19.71 -28.43 -29.32
CA ASN A 364 18.51 -28.82 -30.05
C ASN A 364 17.71 -29.83 -29.22
N ASN A 365 16.77 -29.37 -28.39
CA ASN A 365 15.82 -30.24 -27.68
C ASN A 365 14.43 -30.13 -28.32
N ASN A 366 14.20 -30.99 -29.31
CA ASN A 366 12.88 -31.43 -29.73
C ASN A 366 12.30 -32.35 -28.65
N ASN A 367 11.38 -31.83 -27.83
CA ASN A 367 10.45 -32.67 -27.09
C ASN A 367 9.07 -32.48 -27.70
N ASN A 368 8.72 -33.38 -28.61
CA ASN A 368 7.34 -33.76 -28.86
C ASN A 368 6.77 -34.29 -27.54
N ILE A 369 5.75 -33.64 -27.00
CA ILE A 369 4.91 -34.21 -25.96
C ILE A 369 3.56 -34.47 -26.63
N GLU A 370 3.24 -35.75 -26.70
CA GLU A 370 1.96 -36.31 -27.12
C GLU A 370 0.81 -35.70 -26.34
N ASP A 371 -0.21 -35.35 -27.11
CA ASP A 371 -1.51 -34.84 -26.70
C ASP A 371 -2.44 -36.06 -26.54
N ASP A 372 -2.46 -36.67 -25.35
CA ASP A 372 -3.45 -37.67 -25.01
C ASP A 372 -4.62 -37.00 -24.27
N GLY A 373 -5.70 -36.84 -25.02
CA GLY A 373 -6.98 -36.37 -24.54
C GLY A 373 -7.64 -37.36 -23.58
N ALA A 374 -7.97 -36.89 -22.37
CA ALA A 374 -8.92 -37.53 -21.49
C ALA A 374 -10.18 -36.67 -21.39
N VAL A 375 -11.22 -37.11 -22.09
CA VAL A 375 -12.61 -36.66 -21.95
C VAL A 375 -13.14 -37.22 -20.63
N VAL A 376 -13.54 -36.35 -19.71
CA VAL A 376 -14.36 -36.73 -18.55
C VAL A 376 -15.75 -36.16 -18.76
N GLU A 377 -16.67 -37.03 -19.14
CA GLU A 377 -18.11 -36.78 -19.04
C GLU A 377 -18.50 -36.69 -17.56
N ILE A 378 -19.18 -35.60 -17.20
CA ILE A 378 -19.94 -35.53 -15.95
C ILE A 378 -21.40 -35.39 -16.37
N SER A 379 -22.13 -36.49 -16.27
CA SER A 379 -23.58 -36.51 -16.39
C SER A 379 -24.22 -35.75 -15.23
N SER A 380 -25.24 -34.97 -15.60
CA SER A 380 -26.16 -34.26 -14.70
C SER A 380 -27.24 -35.20 -14.16
#